data_AF-F9UB27-F1
#
_entry.id   AF-F9UB27-F1
#
_cell.length_a   1.000
_cell.length_b   1.000
_cell.length_c   1.000
_cell.angle_alpha   90.00
_cell.angle_beta   90.00
_cell.angle_gamma   90.00
#
_symmetry.space_group_name_H-M   'P 1'
#
loop_
_entity.id
_entity.type
_entity.pdbx_description
1 polymer ?
#
loop_
_entity_poly.entity_id
_entity_poly.type
_entity_poly.pdbx_seq_one_letter_code
_entity_poly.pdbx_strand_id
1 'polypeptide(L)'
;MHLRHRYFSLTGMTVALLGFAIACVAADAPKLQGIYSNMEPSVEQGELIGMEVFILPHVRDDEVAYVALVQFSDGLPTRPQLVDLAIRDDGMSFTAVHPTEGEIGFEGTIDADGLTGRFDALGEVSLPRGESIWQWGASGR
;
A
#
# COMPACT_ATOMS: atom_id res chain seq x y z
N MET A 1 -0.78 85.47 9.39
CA MET A 1 -1.65 85.61 8.21
C MET A 1 -0.77 85.51 6.98
N HIS A 2 -1.14 84.68 6.00
CA HIS A 2 -0.32 84.15 4.87
C HIS A 2 0.73 83.11 5.32
N LEU A 3 0.86 81.93 4.69
CA LEU A 3 0.99 81.69 3.25
C LEU A 3 0.33 80.37 2.82
N ARG A 4 -0.28 80.39 1.64
CA ARG A 4 -0.88 79.27 0.91
C ARG A 4 0.20 78.40 0.23
N HIS A 5 -0.29 77.25 -0.27
CA HIS A 5 0.09 76.58 -1.54
C HIS A 5 1.26 75.60 -1.47
N ARG A 6 1.27 74.42 -2.11
CA ARG A 6 0.32 73.68 -2.97
C ARG A 6 1.04 72.38 -3.40
N TYR A 7 0.26 71.33 -3.70
CA TYR A 7 0.59 70.15 -4.53
C TYR A 7 1.65 69.14 -4.04
N PHE A 8 1.30 67.86 -4.07
CA PHE A 8 1.82 66.95 -5.09
C PHE A 8 0.91 65.71 -5.19
N SER A 9 0.42 65.47 -6.41
CA SER A 9 -0.23 64.24 -6.83
C SER A 9 0.84 63.17 -7.03
N LEU A 10 0.62 61.93 -6.58
CA LEU A 10 1.38 60.77 -7.06
C LEU A 10 0.52 59.50 -6.96
N THR A 11 0.01 59.10 -8.12
CA THR A 11 -0.04 57.72 -8.64
C THR A 11 0.26 56.55 -7.70
N GLY A 12 -0.54 55.49 -7.80
CA GLY A 12 0.03 54.15 -7.85
C GLY A 12 -0.74 53.06 -7.13
N MET A 13 -1.68 52.42 -7.84
CA MET A 13 -1.73 50.96 -8.01
C MET A 13 -1.53 50.12 -6.74
N THR A 14 -2.61 49.88 -6.00
CA THR A 14 -2.65 48.82 -4.98
C THR A 14 -2.81 47.47 -5.69
N VAL A 15 -1.70 46.76 -5.87
CA VAL A 15 -1.64 45.40 -6.41
C VAL A 15 -2.34 44.44 -5.44
N ALA A 16 -3.39 43.76 -5.93
CA ALA A 16 -4.02 42.65 -5.23
C ALA A 16 -3.10 41.42 -5.28
N LEU A 17 -2.33 41.20 -4.21
CA LEU A 17 -1.61 39.94 -4.00
C LEU A 17 -2.61 38.86 -3.55
N LEU A 18 -3.17 38.14 -4.53
CA LEU A 18 -3.88 36.89 -4.29
C LEU A 18 -2.83 35.77 -4.14
N GLY A 19 -2.34 35.57 -2.92
CA GLY A 19 -1.43 34.49 -2.60
C GLY A 19 -2.15 33.15 -2.65
N PHE A 20 -1.99 32.41 -3.74
CA PHE A 20 -2.43 31.02 -3.84
C PHE A 20 -1.47 30.17 -2.99
N ALA A 21 -1.83 29.94 -1.73
CA ALA A 21 -1.13 28.96 -0.90
C ALA A 21 -1.45 27.57 -1.44
N ILE A 22 -0.56 27.01 -2.26
CA ILE A 22 -0.58 25.59 -2.59
C ILE A 22 -0.19 24.86 -1.30
N ALA A 23 -1.19 24.42 -0.55
CA ALA A 23 -0.97 23.46 0.51
C ALA A 23 -0.58 22.12 -0.15
N CYS A 24 0.71 21.81 -0.17
CA CYS A 24 1.14 20.43 -0.39
C CYS A 24 0.60 19.61 0.78
N VAL A 25 -0.51 18.90 0.54
CA VAL A 25 -0.91 17.82 1.42
C VAL A 25 0.15 16.74 1.26
N ALA A 26 1.02 16.60 2.25
CA ALA A 26 1.89 15.44 2.34
C ALA A 26 0.97 14.21 2.50
N ALA A 27 1.00 13.30 1.53
CA ALA A 27 0.31 12.03 1.65
C ALA A 27 0.95 11.25 2.81
N ASP A 28 0.12 10.68 3.70
CA ASP A 28 0.61 9.78 4.73
C ASP A 28 1.35 8.61 4.08
N ALA A 29 2.49 8.21 4.66
CA ALA A 29 3.24 7.07 4.18
C ALA A 29 2.36 5.80 4.21
N PRO A 30 2.40 4.95 3.16
CA PRO A 30 1.66 3.70 3.13
C PRO A 30 1.97 2.84 4.36
N LYS A 31 0.93 2.31 5.01
CA LYS A 31 1.12 1.41 6.16
C LYS A 31 1.55 0.04 5.65
N LEU A 32 2.73 -0.43 6.03
CA LEU A 32 3.24 -1.75 5.62
C LEU A 32 2.40 -2.93 6.15
N GLN A 33 1.97 -2.85 7.41
CA GLN A 33 1.21 -3.93 8.06
C GLN A 33 -0.22 -4.00 7.56
N GLY A 34 -0.77 -5.20 7.39
CA GLY A 34 -2.14 -5.40 6.92
C GLY A 34 -2.31 -6.63 6.05
N ILE A 35 -3.55 -6.88 5.64
CA ILE A 35 -3.92 -7.97 4.73
C ILE A 35 -4.02 -7.39 3.32
N TYR A 36 -3.37 -8.06 2.39
CA TYR A 36 -3.34 -7.77 0.97
C TYR A 36 -3.80 -9.01 0.23
N SER A 37 -4.90 -8.94 -0.50
CA SER A 37 -5.53 -10.13 -1.04
C SER A 37 -6.28 -9.83 -2.33
N ASN A 38 -6.06 -10.67 -3.34
CA ASN A 38 -6.94 -10.81 -4.49
C ASN A 38 -7.69 -12.15 -4.45
N MET A 39 -7.71 -12.80 -3.28
CA MET A 39 -8.33 -14.10 -3.10
C MET A 39 -9.86 -13.97 -3.15
N GLU A 40 -10.50 -14.66 -4.08
CA GLU A 40 -11.94 -14.57 -4.29
C GLU A 40 -12.57 -15.90 -4.74
N PRO A 41 -13.85 -16.15 -4.44
CA PRO A 41 -14.56 -17.31 -4.95
C PRO A 41 -14.73 -17.23 -6.48
N SER A 42 -14.35 -18.30 -7.18
CA SER A 42 -14.69 -18.53 -8.57
C SER A 42 -16.19 -18.75 -8.72
N VAL A 43 -16.86 -17.84 -9.42
CA VAL A 43 -18.31 -17.89 -9.67
C VAL A 43 -18.74 -19.12 -10.49
N GLU A 44 -17.83 -19.70 -11.28
CA GLU A 44 -18.13 -20.82 -12.16
C GLU A 44 -17.99 -22.18 -11.46
N GLN A 45 -17.02 -22.30 -10.54
CA GLN A 45 -16.57 -23.58 -9.99
C GLN A 45 -16.80 -23.69 -8.47
N GLY A 46 -17.12 -22.60 -7.79
CA GLY A 46 -17.23 -22.58 -6.32
C GLY A 46 -15.89 -22.76 -5.60
N GLU A 47 -14.81 -22.63 -6.35
CA GLU A 47 -13.43 -22.75 -5.89
C GLU A 47 -12.89 -21.43 -5.37
N LEU A 48 -11.79 -21.45 -4.63
CA LEU A 48 -11.12 -20.23 -4.18
C LEU A 48 -9.86 -20.02 -5.04
N ILE A 49 -9.72 -18.84 -5.63
CA ILE A 49 -8.59 -18.51 -6.50
C ILE A 49 -7.91 -17.24 -6.02
N GLY A 50 -6.59 -17.16 -6.17
CA GLY A 50 -5.80 -15.98 -5.86
C GLY A 50 -4.87 -16.21 -4.67
N MET A 51 -4.45 -15.13 -4.04
CA MET A 51 -3.52 -15.20 -2.92
C MET A 51 -3.79 -14.14 -1.87
N GLU A 52 -3.34 -14.43 -0.66
CA GLU A 52 -3.39 -13.53 0.49
C GLU A 52 -1.99 -13.40 1.09
N VAL A 53 -1.60 -12.16 1.37
CA VAL A 53 -0.37 -11.79 2.08
C VAL A 53 -0.78 -10.97 3.30
N PHE A 54 -0.52 -11.50 4.49
CA PHE A 54 -0.76 -10.80 5.75
C PHE A 54 0.56 -10.41 6.40
N ILE A 55 0.89 -9.12 6.37
CA ILE A 55 2.13 -8.57 6.92
C ILE A 55 1.94 -8.22 8.39
N LEU A 56 2.81 -8.78 9.23
CA LEU A 56 2.81 -8.68 10.68
C LEU A 56 4.13 -8.10 11.18
N PRO A 57 4.11 -7.15 12.13
CA PRO A 57 5.33 -6.75 12.82
C PRO A 57 5.82 -7.87 13.72
N HIS A 58 7.13 -8.05 13.81
CA HIS A 58 7.79 -8.89 14.82
C HIS A 58 9.07 -8.18 15.31
N VAL A 59 9.65 -8.65 16.41
CA VAL A 59 10.90 -8.09 16.93
C VAL A 59 12.05 -9.05 16.66
N ARG A 60 13.09 -8.57 15.98
CA ARG A 60 14.35 -9.28 15.75
C ARG A 60 15.50 -8.41 16.24
N ASP A 61 16.36 -8.94 17.09
CA ASP A 61 17.53 -8.22 17.62
C ASP A 61 17.19 -6.85 18.25
N ASP A 62 16.07 -6.79 19.00
CA ASP A 62 15.51 -5.56 19.59
C ASP A 62 15.05 -4.47 18.59
N GLU A 63 14.99 -4.80 17.31
CA GLU A 63 14.49 -3.93 16.23
C GLU A 63 13.14 -4.41 15.68
N VAL A 64 12.34 -3.47 15.15
CA VAL A 64 11.09 -3.79 14.46
C VAL A 64 11.44 -4.42 13.12
N ALA A 65 11.02 -5.68 12.96
CA ALA A 65 11.10 -6.44 11.73
C ALA A 65 9.69 -6.84 11.29
N TYR A 66 9.59 -7.49 10.13
CA TYR A 66 8.32 -7.94 9.57
C TYR A 66 8.41 -9.36 9.07
N VAL A 67 7.30 -10.06 9.18
CA VAL A 67 7.06 -11.37 8.59
C VAL A 67 5.75 -11.30 7.81
N ALA A 68 5.59 -12.19 6.84
CA ALA A 68 4.36 -12.31 6.09
C ALA A 68 3.79 -13.72 6.23
N LEU A 69 2.48 -13.82 6.45
CA LEU A 69 1.73 -15.05 6.21
C LEU A 69 1.25 -15.03 4.76
N VAL A 70 1.73 -15.98 3.95
CA VAL A 70 1.40 -16.11 2.53
C VAL A 70 0.56 -17.36 2.31
N GLN A 71 -0.56 -17.21 1.63
CA GLN A 71 -1.43 -18.31 1.25
C GLN A 71 -1.82 -18.20 -0.23
N PHE A 72 -1.63 -19.28 -0.97
CA PHE A 72 -2.06 -19.39 -2.36
C PHE A 72 -3.36 -20.19 -2.43
N SER A 73 -4.13 -19.98 -3.48
CA SER A 73 -5.31 -20.78 -3.78
C SER A 73 -5.49 -20.87 -5.29
N ASP A 74 -5.41 -22.09 -5.81
CA ASP A 74 -5.68 -22.44 -7.21
C ASP A 74 -6.76 -23.53 -7.24
N GLY A 75 -7.91 -23.23 -6.63
CA GLY A 75 -8.97 -24.21 -6.38
C GLY A 75 -9.24 -24.41 -4.90
N LEU A 76 -8.21 -24.88 -4.19
CA LEU A 76 -8.21 -25.04 -2.74
C LEU A 76 -7.06 -24.23 -2.12
N PRO A 77 -7.29 -23.59 -0.97
CA PRO A 77 -6.26 -22.82 -0.31
C PRO A 77 -5.14 -23.75 0.21
N THR A 78 -3.90 -23.34 -0.02
CA THR A 78 -2.73 -24.02 0.55
C THR A 78 -2.66 -23.77 2.05
N ARG A 79 -1.78 -24.50 2.74
CA ARG A 79 -1.41 -24.11 4.11
C ARG A 79 -0.77 -22.72 4.08
N PRO A 80 -1.14 -21.80 4.99
CA PRO A 80 -0.43 -20.53 5.16
C PRO A 80 1.03 -20.78 5.52
N GLN A 81 1.91 -19.97 4.96
CA GLN A 81 3.36 -20.03 5.16
C GLN A 81 3.83 -18.75 5.82
N LEU A 82 4.52 -18.85 6.95
CA LEU A 82 5.17 -17.70 7.58
C LEU A 82 6.56 -17.52 6.96
N VAL A 83 6.80 -16.37 6.33
CA VAL A 83 8.03 -16.06 5.61
C VAL A 83 8.66 -14.78 6.13
N ASP A 84 9.99 -14.71 6.08
CA ASP A 84 10.73 -13.50 6.40
C ASP A 84 10.50 -12.45 5.30
N LEU A 85 10.26 -11.21 5.74
CA LEU A 85 10.07 -10.09 4.82
C LEU A 85 11.30 -9.19 4.84
N ALA A 86 11.96 -9.04 3.70
CA ALA A 86 13.07 -8.11 3.52
C ALA A 86 12.54 -6.78 2.97
N ILE A 87 12.61 -5.73 3.78
CA ILE A 87 12.25 -4.36 3.41
C ILE A 87 13.51 -3.60 3.00
N ARG A 88 13.51 -2.96 1.82
CA ARG A 88 14.61 -2.10 1.33
C ARG A 88 14.04 -0.91 0.58
N ASP A 89 14.43 0.29 0.98
CA ASP A 89 13.99 1.56 0.39
C ASP A 89 12.45 1.67 0.33
N ASP A 90 11.87 1.58 -0.87
CA ASP A 90 10.43 1.60 -1.16
C ASP A 90 9.85 0.21 -1.48
N GLY A 91 10.69 -0.82 -1.48
CA GLY A 91 10.36 -2.19 -1.88
C GLY A 91 10.40 -3.21 -0.75
N MET A 92 9.82 -4.36 -1.06
CA MET A 92 9.85 -5.55 -0.22
C MET A 92 10.06 -6.80 -1.05
N SER A 93 10.63 -7.81 -0.40
CA SER A 93 10.84 -9.13 -1.01
C SER A 93 10.69 -10.24 0.00
N PHE A 94 10.26 -11.41 -0.47
CA PHE A 94 10.20 -12.64 0.31
C PHE A 94 10.25 -13.84 -0.64
N THR A 95 10.41 -15.03 -0.06
CA THR A 95 10.37 -16.30 -0.77
C THR A 95 9.28 -17.17 -0.16
N ALA A 96 8.46 -17.82 -0.99
CA ALA A 96 7.39 -18.72 -0.56
C ALA A 96 7.38 -19.99 -1.42
N VAL A 97 6.72 -21.06 -0.95
CA VAL A 97 6.58 -22.31 -1.71
C VAL A 97 5.21 -22.36 -2.37
N HIS A 98 5.17 -22.25 -3.69
CA HIS A 98 3.99 -22.49 -4.51
C HIS A 98 3.75 -24.00 -4.67
N PRO A 99 2.50 -24.49 -4.65
CA PRO A 99 2.19 -25.91 -4.76
C PRO A 99 2.70 -26.55 -6.07
N THR A 100 2.69 -25.79 -7.16
CA THR A 100 3.07 -26.30 -8.50
C THR A 100 4.47 -25.84 -8.92
N GLU A 101 4.87 -24.62 -8.59
CA GLU A 101 6.12 -24.02 -9.07
C GLU A 101 7.30 -24.28 -8.11
N GLY A 102 7.02 -24.72 -6.88
CA GLY A 102 8.05 -24.87 -5.84
C GLY A 102 8.40 -23.52 -5.20
N GLU A 103 9.68 -23.34 -4.85
CA GLU A 103 10.16 -22.11 -4.22
C GLU A 103 10.14 -20.95 -5.23
N ILE A 104 9.42 -19.87 -4.92
CA ILE A 104 9.25 -18.69 -5.76
C ILE A 104 9.59 -17.41 -4.98
N GLY A 105 10.30 -16.49 -5.64
CA GLY A 105 10.64 -15.18 -5.10
C GLY A 105 9.62 -14.11 -5.49
N PHE A 106 9.29 -13.24 -4.54
CA PHE A 106 8.49 -12.04 -4.74
C PHE A 106 9.33 -10.79 -4.60
N GLU A 107 9.13 -9.83 -5.50
CA GLU A 107 9.61 -8.44 -5.36
C GLU A 107 8.45 -7.49 -5.63
N GLY A 108 8.24 -6.51 -4.75
CA GLY A 108 7.11 -5.58 -4.88
C GLY A 108 7.19 -4.35 -3.99
N THR A 109 6.15 -3.53 -4.07
CA THR A 109 6.02 -2.25 -3.38
C THR A 109 4.63 -2.13 -2.76
N ILE A 110 4.52 -1.37 -1.67
CA ILE A 110 3.23 -1.05 -1.04
C ILE A 110 2.93 0.42 -1.23
N ASP A 111 1.76 0.72 -1.78
CA ASP A 111 1.24 2.06 -1.94
C ASP A 111 -0.15 2.21 -1.28
N ALA A 112 -0.87 3.26 -1.64
CA ALA A 112 -2.20 3.54 -1.11
C ALA A 112 -3.26 2.53 -1.60
N ASP A 113 -3.05 1.90 -2.74
CA ASP A 113 -4.01 0.99 -3.38
C ASP A 113 -3.80 -0.46 -2.91
N GLY A 114 -2.54 -0.85 -2.62
CA GLY A 114 -2.26 -2.16 -2.07
C GLY A 114 -0.79 -2.57 -2.19
N LEU A 115 -0.60 -3.88 -2.37
CA LEU A 115 0.69 -4.50 -2.63
C LEU A 115 0.73 -4.90 -4.10
N THR A 116 1.67 -4.32 -4.85
CA THR A 116 1.94 -4.68 -6.25
C THR A 116 3.33 -5.27 -6.35
N GLY A 117 3.53 -6.21 -7.27
CA GLY A 117 4.84 -6.82 -7.45
C GLY A 117 4.85 -7.90 -8.50
N ARG A 118 5.91 -8.70 -8.49
CA ARG A 118 6.11 -9.78 -9.45
C ARG A 118 6.71 -11.00 -8.74
N PHE A 119 6.15 -12.16 -9.05
CA PHE A 119 6.79 -13.44 -8.79
C PHE A 119 7.65 -13.85 -9.98
N ASP A 120 8.79 -14.48 -9.70
CA ASP A 120 9.66 -15.07 -10.72
C ASP A 120 8.93 -16.04 -11.67
N ALA A 121 8.05 -16.90 -11.16
CA ALA A 121 7.32 -17.91 -11.93
C ALA A 121 5.87 -17.52 -12.28
N LEU A 122 5.20 -16.69 -11.48
CA LEU A 122 3.77 -16.36 -11.65
C LEU A 122 3.52 -15.02 -12.36
N GLY A 123 4.57 -14.21 -12.57
CA GLY A 123 4.42 -12.90 -13.19
C GLY A 123 3.90 -11.82 -12.24
N GLU A 124 3.31 -10.77 -12.82
CA GLU A 124 2.85 -9.59 -12.07
C GLU A 124 1.59 -9.91 -11.25
N VAL A 125 1.52 -9.31 -10.06
CA VAL A 125 0.38 -9.44 -9.15
C VAL A 125 0.03 -8.08 -8.54
N SER A 126 -1.27 -7.88 -8.34
CA SER A 126 -1.82 -6.76 -7.57
C SER A 126 -2.74 -7.31 -6.49
N LEU A 127 -2.45 -6.95 -5.25
CA LEU A 127 -3.12 -7.41 -4.04
C LEU A 127 -3.70 -6.19 -3.32
N PRO A 128 -4.98 -5.89 -3.55
CA PRO A 128 -5.68 -4.83 -2.85
C PRO A 128 -5.58 -5.01 -1.34
N ARG A 129 -5.42 -3.90 -0.63
CA ARG A 129 -5.51 -3.91 0.84
C ARG A 129 -6.95 -4.12 1.27
N GLY A 130 -7.20 -5.03 2.21
CA GLY A 130 -8.58 -5.33 2.61
C GLY A 130 -8.72 -6.21 3.86
N GLU A 131 -9.89 -6.83 3.96
CA GLU A 131 -10.18 -7.87 4.95
C GLU A 131 -9.87 -9.25 4.35
N SER A 132 -9.53 -10.21 5.22
CA SER A 132 -9.37 -11.58 4.77
C SER A 132 -10.72 -12.22 4.47
N ILE A 133 -10.80 -13.05 3.44
CA ILE A 133 -12.00 -13.85 3.14
C ILE A 133 -12.42 -14.73 4.34
N TRP A 134 -11.45 -15.14 5.15
CA TRP A 134 -11.68 -15.94 6.36
C TRP A 134 -12.41 -15.19 7.47
N GLN A 135 -12.49 -13.86 7.38
CA GLN A 135 -13.15 -13.01 8.38
C GLN A 135 -14.61 -12.67 8.00
N TRP A 136 -15.03 -12.87 6.75
CA TRP A 136 -16.37 -12.50 6.29
C TRP A 136 -17.50 -13.19 7.07
N GLY A 137 -17.34 -14.46 7.45
CA GLY A 137 -18.34 -15.16 8.27
C GLY A 137 -18.40 -14.69 9.72
N ALA A 138 -17.33 -14.07 10.23
CA ALA A 138 -17.24 -13.57 11.61
C ALA A 138 -17.68 -12.10 11.72
N SER A 139 -17.65 -11.34 10.64
CA SER A 139 -18.04 -9.92 10.61
C SER A 139 -19.55 -9.69 10.52
N GLY A 140 -20.35 -10.75 10.38
CA GLY A 140 -21.82 -10.69 10.42
C GLY A 140 -22.44 -9.93 9.23
N ARG A 141 -21.72 -9.85 8.11
CA ARG A 141 -22.21 -9.30 6.84
C ARG A 141 -22.86 -10.36 5.96
#